data_AF-A0A915XW26-F1
#
_entry.id   AF-A0A915XW26-F1
#
_cell.length_a   1.000
_cell.length_b   1.000
_cell.length_c   1.000
_cell.angle_alpha   90.00
_cell.angle_beta   90.00
_cell.angle_gamma   90.00
#
_symmetry.space_group_name_H-M   'P 1'
#
loop_
_entity.id
_entity.type
_entity.pdbx_description
1 polymer ?
#
loop_
_entity_poly.entity_id
_entity_poly.type
_entity_poly.pdbx_seq_one_letter_code
_entity_poly.pdbx_strand_id
1 'polypeptide(L)'
;MRTMSCGIGLVMMLALACAQPFTYQGFLRVSGNPANGTFDFRFRLYDASSGGTQVGTDQFANDLTVQNGLFTTAIDFGAVWTGADRYLEIAVRPGSSTGGYQELLPRVRISPTPYAIRAATAGAANPIGAAGGDLSGSYPNPTVARLQGRAVSSAAPSSGQALKWNGSAWAPANDDTGASLWQASGSNIFYNAGNVGIGVSNPLYHLHVETNASALAIYGLHTATSGTTYGVFGLSASTSGRGVVGLAIAASGFTYGVLGQSDSPNGIGVVGLATATSGLTYGVSGQSGSPDGYGVYSWGRFAATGTKSFQIDHPLRPETHYLNHFCAEGPEPYNLYRGTVVLDARGEAWVQLPDYFEAINRDPTISLTPVGTPMPNLHVTADVHNNRFKIAGGAPGKKVFWRVEAIRNDRWVQQYGYQTEQEKEEEIKGKYLHPELYGQPKERGIHYRPDPEPAPKETGKP
;
A
#
# COMPACT_ATOMS: atom_id res chain seq x y z
N MET A 1 -20.41 -7.27 56.16
CA MET A 1 -19.50 -8.29 55.59
C MET A 1 -18.12 -7.66 55.50
N ARG A 2 -17.10 -8.32 56.06
CA ARG A 2 -15.81 -7.74 56.45
C ARG A 2 -14.92 -7.42 55.25
N THR A 3 -14.36 -6.22 55.20
CA THR A 3 -13.25 -5.81 54.32
C THR A 3 -11.92 -6.26 54.91
N MET A 4 -11.11 -6.98 54.14
CA MET A 4 -9.71 -7.32 54.45
C MET A 4 -8.81 -6.12 54.14
N SER A 5 -8.07 -5.65 55.13
CA SER A 5 -6.96 -4.72 54.98
C SER A 5 -5.66 -5.51 55.04
N CYS A 6 -4.92 -5.52 53.93
CA CYS A 6 -3.56 -6.06 53.83
C CYS A 6 -2.60 -5.06 54.48
N GLY A 7 -2.06 -5.38 55.65
CA GLY A 7 -1.07 -4.57 56.35
C GLY A 7 0.34 -4.97 55.92
N ILE A 8 1.04 -4.05 55.24
CA ILE A 8 2.47 -4.16 54.94
C ILE A 8 3.25 -4.02 56.26
N GLY A 9 3.88 -5.12 56.69
CA GLY A 9 4.81 -5.13 57.81
C GLY A 9 6.15 -4.52 57.40
N LEU A 10 6.48 -3.35 57.97
CA LEU A 10 7.80 -2.76 57.88
C LEU A 10 8.77 -3.59 58.75
N VAL A 11 9.50 -4.51 58.13
CA VAL A 11 10.61 -5.21 58.78
C VAL A 11 11.77 -4.23 58.91
N MET A 12 11.92 -3.66 60.10
CA MET A 12 13.13 -2.90 60.46
C MET A 12 14.25 -3.91 60.69
N MET A 13 15.03 -4.20 59.66
CA MET A 13 16.32 -4.89 59.84
C MET A 13 17.23 -3.95 60.62
N LEU A 14 17.35 -4.17 61.94
CA LEU A 14 18.42 -3.59 62.73
C LEU A 14 19.72 -4.20 62.20
N ALA A 15 20.54 -3.40 61.53
CA ALA A 15 21.92 -3.78 61.27
C ALA A 15 22.63 -3.95 62.61
N LEU A 16 22.82 -5.20 63.04
CA LEU A 16 23.68 -5.54 64.17
C LEU A 16 25.11 -5.17 63.76
N ALA A 17 25.58 -4.01 64.21
CA ALA A 17 27.01 -3.72 64.20
C ALA A 17 27.69 -4.81 65.04
N CYS A 18 28.36 -5.77 64.39
CA CYS A 18 29.21 -6.71 65.11
C CYS A 18 30.37 -5.88 65.69
N ALA A 19 30.35 -5.65 67.00
CA ALA A 19 31.50 -5.06 67.66
C ALA A 19 32.65 -6.05 67.53
N GLN A 20 33.80 -5.58 67.07
CA GLN A 20 35.03 -6.35 67.00
C GLN A 20 35.76 -6.23 68.35
N PRO A 21 36.56 -7.24 68.75
CA PRO A 21 37.44 -7.11 69.90
C PRO A 21 38.30 -5.85 69.78
N PHE A 22 38.48 -5.11 70.88
CA PHE A 22 39.41 -4.00 70.94
C PHE A 22 40.61 -4.35 71.80
N THR A 23 41.78 -3.81 71.45
CA THR A 23 43.02 -4.03 72.20
C THR A 23 43.04 -3.15 73.45
N TYR A 24 43.28 -3.75 74.61
CA TYR A 24 43.55 -3.08 75.86
C TYR A 24 45.01 -3.31 76.28
N GLN A 25 45.70 -2.22 76.62
CA GLN A 25 47.07 -2.23 77.14
C GLN A 25 47.10 -1.57 78.51
N GLY A 26 47.76 -2.21 79.49
CA GLY A 26 47.83 -1.73 80.87
C GLY A 26 49.21 -1.89 81.50
N PHE A 27 49.41 -1.22 82.65
CA PHE A 27 50.63 -1.29 83.45
C PHE A 27 50.32 -1.73 84.90
N LEU A 28 50.77 -2.91 85.30
CA LEU A 28 50.56 -3.50 86.62
C LEU A 28 51.76 -3.25 87.56
N ARG A 29 51.46 -2.84 88.80
CA ARG A 29 52.43 -2.75 89.90
C ARG A 29 52.03 -3.65 91.06
N VAL A 30 53.01 -4.30 91.67
CA VAL A 30 52.84 -5.05 92.93
C VAL A 30 53.74 -4.41 93.98
N SER A 31 53.14 -3.97 95.09
CA SER A 31 53.84 -3.25 96.17
C SER A 31 54.69 -2.06 95.68
N GLY A 32 54.16 -1.32 94.70
CA GLY A 32 54.79 -0.13 94.11
C GLY A 32 55.78 -0.39 92.96
N ASN A 33 56.25 -1.64 92.78
CA ASN A 33 57.21 -2.00 91.72
C ASN A 33 56.51 -2.58 90.48
N PRO A 34 57.04 -2.38 89.26
CA PRO A 34 56.52 -3.01 88.05
C PRO A 34 56.47 -4.54 88.18
N ALA A 35 55.32 -5.14 87.87
CA ALA A 35 55.13 -6.59 88.00
C ALA A 35 55.86 -7.36 86.89
N ASN A 36 56.36 -8.57 87.22
CA ASN A 36 56.89 -9.53 86.26
C ASN A 36 56.35 -10.93 86.58
N GLY A 37 55.88 -11.65 85.57
CA GLY A 37 55.33 -13.00 85.71
C GLY A 37 53.98 -13.17 85.00
N THR A 38 53.32 -14.31 85.19
CA THR A 38 51.98 -14.59 84.65
C THR A 38 50.89 -14.21 85.65
N PHE A 39 49.83 -13.58 85.15
CA PHE A 39 48.68 -13.12 85.92
C PHE A 39 47.39 -13.45 85.20
N ASP A 40 46.35 -13.79 85.94
CA ASP A 40 45.00 -13.85 85.39
C ASP A 40 44.33 -12.49 85.57
N PHE A 41 43.67 -12.00 84.53
CA PHE A 41 42.85 -10.80 84.57
C PHE A 41 41.38 -11.12 84.29
N ARG A 42 40.50 -10.45 85.04
CA ARG A 42 39.07 -10.36 84.76
C ARG A 42 38.74 -8.91 84.42
N PHE A 43 38.03 -8.72 83.32
CA PHE A 43 37.50 -7.44 82.88
C PHE A 43 35.98 -7.47 82.94
N ARG A 44 35.40 -6.43 83.55
CA ARG A 44 33.96 -6.20 83.57
C ARG A 44 33.65 -4.80 83.10
N LEU A 45 32.59 -4.65 82.34
CA LEU A 45 32.13 -3.35 81.89
C LEU A 45 30.94 -2.90 82.73
N TYR A 46 30.94 -1.65 83.16
CA TYR A 46 29.89 -1.05 83.98
C TYR A 46 29.38 0.25 83.36
N ASP A 47 28.17 0.63 83.72
CA ASP A 47 27.54 1.90 83.33
C ASP A 47 27.94 3.09 84.23
N ALA A 48 28.65 2.87 85.34
CA ALA A 48 29.11 3.91 86.26
C ALA A 48 30.54 3.67 86.78
N SER A 49 31.22 4.76 87.18
CA SER A 49 32.60 4.76 87.70
C SER A 49 32.77 4.11 89.08
N SER A 50 31.70 4.08 89.88
CA SER A 50 31.59 3.38 91.17
C SER A 50 30.13 2.97 91.40
N GLY A 51 29.87 1.78 91.92
CA GLY A 51 28.51 1.21 91.93
C GLY A 51 28.06 0.80 90.52
N GLY A 52 26.80 1.05 90.16
CA GLY A 52 26.27 0.78 88.82
C GLY A 52 25.96 -0.70 88.53
N THR A 53 25.49 -0.96 87.32
CA THR A 53 25.16 -2.31 86.82
C THR A 53 26.17 -2.75 85.77
N GLN A 54 26.51 -4.04 85.79
CA GLN A 54 27.39 -4.62 84.80
C GLN A 54 26.69 -4.69 83.43
N VAL A 55 27.41 -4.32 82.37
CA VAL A 55 26.96 -4.33 80.99
C VAL A 55 27.74 -5.40 80.21
N GLY A 56 27.07 -6.47 79.81
CA GLY A 56 27.73 -7.59 79.12
C GLY A 56 28.36 -8.60 80.09
N THR A 57 29.02 -9.62 79.54
CA THR A 57 29.61 -10.72 80.32
C THR A 57 31.06 -10.45 80.70
N ASP A 58 31.52 -11.10 81.77
CA ASP A 58 32.92 -11.09 82.19
C ASP A 58 33.83 -11.55 81.06
N GLN A 59 34.95 -10.85 80.87
CA GLN A 59 36.01 -11.24 79.96
C GLN A 59 37.24 -11.65 80.77
N PHE A 60 37.83 -12.79 80.43
CA PHE A 60 38.97 -13.35 81.15
C PHE A 60 40.19 -13.40 80.23
N ALA A 61 41.34 -12.97 80.75
CA ALA A 61 42.64 -13.17 80.14
C ALA A 61 43.50 -13.93 81.15
N ASN A 62 43.44 -15.26 81.08
CA ASN A 62 44.17 -16.15 81.98
C ASN A 62 45.62 -16.33 81.51
N ASP A 63 46.54 -16.57 82.45
CA ASP A 63 47.97 -16.77 82.22
C ASP A 63 48.63 -15.66 81.37
N LEU A 64 48.12 -14.43 81.46
CA LEU A 64 48.63 -13.30 80.70
C LEU A 64 50.02 -12.92 81.22
N THR A 65 51.01 -12.95 80.33
CA THR A 65 52.38 -12.58 80.66
C THR A 65 52.47 -11.07 80.86
N VAL A 66 52.91 -10.64 82.04
CA VAL A 66 53.23 -9.26 82.39
C VAL A 66 54.75 -9.13 82.45
N GLN A 67 55.31 -8.22 81.66
CA GLN A 67 56.74 -7.94 81.62
C GLN A 67 57.01 -6.47 81.89
N ASN A 68 57.84 -6.21 82.91
CA ASN A 68 58.17 -4.87 83.38
C ASN A 68 56.91 -3.99 83.58
N GLY A 69 55.86 -4.59 84.15
CA GLY A 69 54.56 -4.00 84.37
C GLY A 69 53.61 -3.99 83.16
N LEU A 70 54.08 -4.10 81.93
CA LEU A 70 53.21 -3.98 80.74
C LEU A 70 52.49 -5.30 80.41
N PHE A 71 51.23 -5.18 80.01
CA PHE A 71 50.45 -6.27 79.40
C PHE A 71 49.54 -5.73 78.29
N THR A 72 49.18 -6.61 77.35
CA THR A 72 48.23 -6.29 76.27
C THR A 72 47.31 -7.48 76.06
N THR A 73 46.01 -7.23 75.90
CA THR A 73 45.02 -8.27 75.59
C THR A 73 43.91 -7.71 74.69
N ALA A 74 43.18 -8.59 74.01
CA ALA A 74 41.98 -8.23 73.28
C ALA A 74 40.75 -8.46 74.18
N ILE A 75 39.82 -7.51 74.17
CA ILE A 75 38.58 -7.57 74.96
C ILE A 75 37.39 -7.41 74.02
N ASP A 76 36.39 -8.28 74.16
CA ASP A 76 35.15 -8.21 73.40
C ASP A 76 33.93 -8.34 74.32
N PHE A 77 33.16 -7.27 74.46
CA PHE A 77 31.89 -7.29 75.19
C PHE A 77 30.68 -7.47 74.25
N GLY A 78 30.89 -7.68 72.96
CA GLY A 78 29.85 -7.77 71.95
C GLY A 78 29.13 -6.44 71.69
N ALA A 79 27.87 -6.52 71.26
CA ALA A 79 27.04 -5.37 70.86
C ALA A 79 26.48 -4.56 72.05
N VAL A 80 27.35 -4.11 72.96
CA VAL A 80 26.98 -3.32 74.16
C VAL A 80 27.21 -1.81 74.01
N TRP A 81 27.71 -1.38 72.84
CA TRP A 81 28.12 -0.03 72.54
C TRP A 81 26.98 0.80 71.95
N THR A 82 26.20 1.43 72.83
CA THR A 82 25.02 2.24 72.46
C THR A 82 25.30 3.75 72.40
N GLY A 83 26.56 4.16 72.61
CA GLY A 83 26.95 5.57 72.73
C GLY A 83 26.89 6.14 74.16
N ALA A 84 26.35 5.40 75.13
CA ALA A 84 26.40 5.75 76.55
C ALA A 84 27.78 5.44 77.17
N ASP A 85 28.14 6.17 78.24
CA ASP A 85 29.39 5.97 78.97
C ASP A 85 29.56 4.53 79.48
N ARG A 86 30.80 4.03 79.42
CA ARG A 86 31.18 2.71 79.92
C ARG A 86 32.47 2.78 80.72
N TYR A 87 32.54 2.03 81.81
CA TYR A 87 33.65 1.99 82.76
C TYR A 87 34.17 0.57 82.90
N LEU A 88 35.45 0.37 82.63
CA LEU A 88 36.13 -0.91 82.70
C LEU A 88 36.66 -1.14 84.12
N GLU A 89 36.11 -2.15 84.79
CA GLU A 89 36.68 -2.74 85.99
C GLU A 89 37.72 -3.80 85.60
N ILE A 90 38.84 -3.79 86.32
CA ILE A 90 39.94 -4.71 86.10
C ILE A 90 40.24 -5.37 87.44
N ALA A 91 40.24 -6.69 87.47
CA ALA A 91 40.61 -7.46 88.64
C ALA A 91 41.73 -8.44 88.25
N VAL A 92 42.69 -8.65 89.15
CA VAL A 92 43.92 -9.41 88.87
C VAL A 92 44.25 -10.39 89.99
N ARG A 93 44.90 -11.50 89.65
CA ARG A 93 45.54 -12.41 90.61
C ARG A 93 46.81 -13.03 90.00
N PRO A 94 47.76 -13.53 90.80
CA PRO A 94 48.87 -14.33 90.27
C PRO A 94 48.35 -15.54 89.48
N GLY A 95 48.95 -15.88 88.33
CA GLY A 95 48.40 -16.89 87.40
C GLY A 95 48.27 -18.28 87.99
N SER A 96 49.14 -18.68 88.92
CA SER A 96 49.04 -19.97 89.62
C SER A 96 48.04 -19.98 90.78
N SER A 97 47.36 -18.85 91.07
CA SER A 97 46.47 -18.72 92.22
C SER A 97 45.05 -19.19 91.87
N THR A 98 44.47 -20.04 92.73
CA THR A 98 43.04 -20.38 92.68
C THR A 98 42.18 -19.50 93.59
N GLY A 99 42.79 -18.53 94.29
CA GLY A 99 42.10 -17.56 95.12
C GLY A 99 41.27 -16.55 94.34
N GLY A 100 40.53 -15.70 95.06
CA GLY A 100 39.74 -14.62 94.48
C GLY A 100 40.60 -13.56 93.78
N TYR A 101 40.01 -12.85 92.81
CA TYR A 101 40.66 -11.73 92.14
C TYR A 101 40.71 -10.49 93.03
N GLN A 102 41.80 -9.75 92.97
CA GLN A 102 41.93 -8.43 93.59
C GLN A 102 41.49 -7.35 92.59
N GLU A 103 40.48 -6.56 92.94
CA GLU A 103 40.00 -5.46 92.10
C GLU A 103 40.95 -4.27 92.15
N LEU A 104 41.24 -3.70 90.97
CA LEU A 104 42.06 -2.51 90.79
C LEU A 104 41.12 -1.30 90.66
N LEU A 105 41.00 -0.55 91.74
CA LEU A 105 40.18 0.67 91.80
C LEU A 105 41.05 1.91 91.49
N PRO A 106 40.47 2.97 90.87
CA PRO A 106 39.09 3.07 90.37
C PRO A 106 38.91 2.46 88.95
N ARG A 107 37.64 2.25 88.53
CA ARG A 107 37.31 1.78 87.17
C ARG A 107 37.70 2.82 86.11
N VAL A 108 38.13 2.34 84.94
CA VAL A 108 38.64 3.18 83.84
C VAL A 108 37.52 3.50 82.84
N ARG A 109 37.20 4.77 82.61
CA ARG A 109 36.21 5.16 81.59
C ARG A 109 36.75 4.87 80.17
N ILE A 110 35.95 4.19 79.35
CA ILE A 110 36.23 3.99 77.93
C ILE A 110 35.75 5.24 77.17
N SER A 111 36.67 5.96 76.54
CA SER A 111 36.37 7.20 75.82
C SER A 111 36.09 6.94 74.34
N PRO A 112 35.11 7.63 73.73
CA PRO A 112 34.87 7.57 72.28
C PRO A 112 36.09 8.05 71.49
N THR A 113 36.31 7.49 70.30
CA THR A 113 37.32 8.00 69.36
C THR A 113 36.81 9.29 68.67
N PRO A 114 37.58 10.39 68.63
CA PRO A 114 37.08 11.71 68.22
C PRO A 114 36.51 11.85 66.79
N TYR A 115 36.77 10.90 65.88
CA TYR A 115 36.39 10.99 64.45
C TYR A 115 35.25 10.04 64.01
N ALA A 116 34.52 9.41 64.94
CA ALA A 116 33.41 8.51 64.59
C ALA A 116 32.07 9.21 64.23
N ILE A 117 32.05 10.54 64.06
CA ILE A 117 30.84 11.36 63.89
C ILE A 117 30.02 11.01 62.63
N ARG A 118 30.66 10.57 61.53
CA ARG A 118 29.96 10.29 60.26
C ARG A 118 29.41 8.87 60.14
N ALA A 119 29.74 7.96 61.06
CA ALA A 119 29.30 6.56 60.97
C ALA A 119 27.84 6.37 61.44
N ALA A 120 27.34 7.21 62.36
CA ALA A 120 26.01 7.05 62.93
C ALA A 120 24.85 7.35 61.95
N THR A 121 25.11 8.09 60.86
CA THR A 121 24.07 8.57 59.93
C THR A 121 24.21 8.07 58.49
N ALA A 122 25.25 7.28 58.18
CA ALA A 122 25.55 6.88 56.80
C ALA A 122 24.58 5.83 56.22
N GLY A 123 23.97 4.98 57.06
CA GLY A 123 23.12 3.86 56.60
C GLY A 123 21.68 4.22 56.21
N ALA A 124 21.24 5.48 56.40
CA ALA A 124 19.82 5.85 56.28
C ALA A 124 19.52 7.16 55.51
N ALA A 125 20.51 7.78 54.85
CA ALA A 125 20.31 9.08 54.21
C ALA A 125 19.74 8.92 52.78
N ASN A 126 18.42 8.82 52.64
CA ASN A 126 17.77 9.25 51.41
C ASN A 126 18.09 10.75 51.17
N PRO A 127 18.18 11.23 49.92
CA PRO A 127 18.22 12.66 49.66
C PRO A 127 17.03 13.32 50.39
N ILE A 128 17.29 14.36 51.17
CA ILE A 128 16.28 15.15 51.88
C ILE A 128 16.45 16.62 51.48
N GLY A 129 15.34 17.35 51.47
CA GLY A 129 15.31 18.77 51.11
C GLY A 129 14.86 19.03 49.68
N ALA A 130 15.01 20.29 49.26
CA ALA A 130 14.50 20.78 47.98
C ALA A 130 15.17 20.08 46.79
N ALA A 131 14.36 19.67 45.81
CA ALA A 131 14.86 19.16 44.55
C ALA A 131 15.38 20.30 43.66
N GLY A 132 16.48 20.02 42.94
CA GLY A 132 17.11 20.98 42.02
C GLY A 132 16.85 20.67 40.54
N GLY A 133 17.18 21.63 39.68
CA GLY A 133 17.13 21.47 38.22
C GLY A 133 15.70 21.47 37.65
N ASP A 134 15.38 20.42 36.91
CA ASP A 134 14.08 20.24 36.24
C ASP A 134 12.98 19.67 37.15
N LEU A 135 13.38 19.25 38.36
CA LEU A 135 12.48 18.80 39.40
C LEU A 135 11.99 19.98 40.26
N SER A 136 10.82 19.81 40.86
CA SER A 136 10.29 20.71 41.89
C SER A 136 9.79 19.94 43.10
N GLY A 137 9.57 20.64 44.22
CA GLY A 137 9.20 20.02 45.49
C GLY A 137 10.41 19.53 46.28
N SER A 138 10.21 18.52 47.12
CA SER A 138 11.24 17.98 48.01
C SER A 138 11.40 16.48 47.83
N TYR A 139 12.63 16.00 47.99
CA TYR A 139 12.88 14.57 48.10
C TYR A 139 12.17 13.97 49.32
N PRO A 140 11.74 12.70 49.25
CA PRO A 140 12.05 11.72 48.21
C PRO A 140 11.12 11.74 46.97
N ASN A 141 10.04 12.53 46.98
CA ASN A 141 9.00 12.49 45.94
C ASN A 141 8.85 13.84 45.20
N PRO A 142 9.88 14.32 44.48
CA PRO A 142 9.73 15.52 43.68
C PRO A 142 8.86 15.27 42.42
N THR A 143 8.33 16.34 41.84
CA THR A 143 7.62 16.31 40.56
C THR A 143 8.51 16.85 39.44
N VAL A 144 8.27 16.41 38.21
CA VAL A 144 8.89 17.00 37.03
C VAL A 144 8.16 18.30 36.69
N ALA A 145 8.82 19.44 36.92
CA ALA A 145 8.26 20.76 36.64
C ALA A 145 8.78 21.36 35.32
N ARG A 146 9.92 20.86 34.83
CA ARG A 146 10.56 21.31 33.60
C ARG A 146 11.14 20.13 32.82
N LEU A 147 11.39 20.36 31.54
CA LEU A 147 12.17 19.49 30.67
C LEU A 147 13.18 20.38 29.93
N GLN A 148 14.47 20.18 30.19
CA GLN A 148 15.58 21.01 29.68
C GLN A 148 15.40 22.50 30.03
N GLY A 149 15.01 22.80 31.27
CA GLY A 149 14.77 24.18 31.74
C GLY A 149 13.47 24.82 31.25
N ARG A 150 12.70 24.15 30.39
CA ARG A 150 11.41 24.63 29.88
C ARG A 150 10.27 24.07 30.71
N ALA A 151 9.30 24.91 31.09
CA ALA A 151 8.17 24.50 31.95
C ALA A 151 7.39 23.31 31.35
N VAL A 152 6.95 22.39 32.21
CA VAL A 152 5.95 21.36 31.90
C VAL A 152 4.64 21.79 32.57
N SER A 153 3.54 21.76 31.82
CA SER A 153 2.22 22.12 32.31
C SER A 153 1.76 21.16 33.41
N SER A 154 1.06 21.69 34.42
CA SER A 154 0.43 20.88 35.47
C SER A 154 -0.90 20.25 35.03
N ALA A 155 -1.36 20.51 33.81
CA ALA A 155 -2.54 19.87 33.25
C ALA A 155 -2.26 18.39 32.94
N ALA A 156 -3.09 17.48 33.45
CA ALA A 156 -2.98 16.06 33.16
C ALA A 156 -3.40 15.78 31.70
N PRO A 157 -2.62 14.99 30.93
CA PRO A 157 -3.01 14.59 29.59
C PRO A 157 -4.23 13.68 29.62
N SER A 158 -5.14 13.87 28.67
CA SER A 158 -6.23 12.94 28.38
C SER A 158 -5.75 11.83 27.44
N SER A 159 -6.52 10.74 27.33
CA SER A 159 -6.26 9.69 26.34
C SER A 159 -6.20 10.29 24.93
N GLY A 160 -5.15 9.96 24.16
CA GLY A 160 -4.90 10.51 22.81
C GLY A 160 -4.12 11.83 22.76
N GLN A 161 -3.61 12.33 23.89
CA GLN A 161 -2.78 13.53 23.94
C GLN A 161 -1.30 13.21 24.15
N ALA A 162 -0.43 14.04 23.57
CA ALA A 162 1.00 14.07 23.82
C ALA A 162 1.42 15.44 24.40
N LEU A 163 2.54 15.49 25.13
CA LEU A 163 3.13 16.76 25.55
C LEU A 163 3.75 17.46 24.34
N LYS A 164 3.25 18.65 24.00
CA LYS A 164 3.73 19.47 22.89
C LYS A 164 4.21 20.82 23.38
N TRP A 165 5.28 21.33 22.76
CA TRP A 165 5.79 22.67 23.04
C TRP A 165 4.85 23.71 22.42
N ASN A 166 4.17 24.50 23.26
CA ASN A 166 3.21 25.52 22.81
C ASN A 166 3.81 26.94 22.71
N GLY A 167 5.13 27.08 22.84
CA GLY A 167 5.82 28.37 22.89
C GLY A 167 6.11 28.88 24.31
N SER A 168 5.41 28.37 25.33
CA SER A 168 5.60 28.76 26.75
C SER A 168 5.87 27.57 27.68
N ALA A 169 5.26 26.42 27.42
CA ALA A 169 5.42 25.19 28.21
C ALA A 169 5.22 23.95 27.32
N TRP A 170 5.73 22.81 27.78
CA TRP A 170 5.28 21.50 27.32
C TRP A 170 3.91 21.22 27.92
N ALA A 171 2.85 21.26 27.10
CA ALA A 171 1.47 21.08 27.54
C ALA A 171 0.79 19.93 26.78
N PRO A 172 -0.17 19.22 27.39
CA PRO A 172 -0.96 18.23 26.66
C PRO A 172 -1.71 18.86 25.50
N ALA A 173 -1.56 18.26 24.33
CA ALA A 173 -2.35 18.56 23.14
C ALA A 173 -2.65 17.26 22.41
N ASN A 174 -3.73 17.22 21.63
CA ASN A 174 -4.08 16.06 20.81
C ASN A 174 -2.86 15.66 19.98
N ASP A 175 -2.53 14.37 19.92
CA ASP A 175 -1.43 13.90 19.11
C ASP A 175 -1.63 14.29 17.63
N ASP A 176 -0.58 14.81 16.96
CA ASP A 176 -0.65 15.27 15.55
C ASP A 176 -0.19 14.13 14.65
N THR A 177 -0.79 12.96 14.81
CA THR A 177 -0.93 12.07 13.66
C THR A 177 -1.90 12.78 12.71
N GLY A 178 -1.35 13.68 11.88
CA GLY A 178 -2.10 14.60 11.02
C GLY A 178 -3.31 13.90 10.42
N ALA A 179 -4.49 14.47 10.65
CA ALA A 179 -5.75 13.81 10.29
C ALA A 179 -5.64 13.29 8.86
N SER A 180 -5.65 11.97 8.71
CA SER A 180 -5.65 11.34 7.40
C SER A 180 -6.78 11.96 6.61
N LEU A 181 -6.45 12.54 5.45
CA LEU A 181 -7.46 13.04 4.51
C LEU A 181 -8.43 11.90 4.18
N TRP A 182 -7.90 10.68 4.09
CA TRP A 182 -8.65 9.45 3.89
C TRP A 182 -9.39 9.01 5.16
N GLN A 183 -10.70 8.84 5.04
CA GLN A 183 -11.59 8.34 6.08
C GLN A 183 -11.81 6.83 5.88
N ALA A 184 -11.91 6.07 6.98
CA ALA A 184 -12.18 4.64 6.95
C ALA A 184 -13.58 4.32 7.51
N SER A 185 -14.28 3.38 6.90
CA SER A 185 -15.56 2.85 7.39
C SER A 185 -15.68 1.37 7.02
N GLY A 186 -15.61 0.49 8.02
CA GLY A 186 -15.49 -0.96 7.79
C GLY A 186 -14.22 -1.28 7.01
N SER A 187 -14.35 -2.01 5.91
CA SER A 187 -13.24 -2.33 4.98
C SER A 187 -13.00 -1.27 3.91
N ASN A 188 -13.72 -0.14 3.93
CA ASN A 188 -13.64 0.90 2.91
C ASN A 188 -12.74 2.06 3.38
N ILE A 189 -11.98 2.63 2.44
CA ILE A 189 -11.25 3.89 2.59
C ILE A 189 -11.77 4.87 1.55
N PHE A 190 -12.07 6.11 1.93
CA PHE A 190 -12.72 7.09 1.05
C PHE A 190 -12.31 8.54 1.33
N TYR A 191 -12.57 9.42 0.35
CA TYR A 191 -12.33 10.86 0.41
C TYR A 191 -13.55 11.59 -0.16
N ASN A 192 -14.23 12.41 0.64
CA ASN A 192 -15.56 12.96 0.30
C ASN A 192 -15.55 14.42 -0.16
N ALA A 193 -14.42 15.12 -0.13
CA ALA A 193 -14.38 16.54 -0.45
C ALA A 193 -13.08 16.94 -1.16
N GLY A 194 -13.17 17.64 -2.29
CA GLY A 194 -11.99 18.08 -3.07
C GLY A 194 -11.54 17.05 -4.12
N ASN A 195 -10.29 17.17 -4.52
CA ASN A 195 -9.67 16.41 -5.62
C ASN A 195 -8.42 15.66 -5.13
N VAL A 196 -8.17 14.47 -5.67
CA VAL A 196 -7.01 13.62 -5.39
C VAL A 196 -6.01 13.75 -6.54
N GLY A 197 -4.80 14.20 -6.24
CA GLY A 197 -3.68 14.26 -7.19
C GLY A 197 -2.68 13.14 -6.97
N ILE A 198 -2.28 12.43 -8.02
CA ILE A 198 -1.12 11.51 -8.02
C ILE A 198 -0.14 12.03 -9.07
N GLY A 199 1.05 12.48 -8.64
CA GLY A 199 2.05 13.11 -9.50
C GLY A 199 1.76 14.57 -9.88
N VAL A 200 0.71 15.18 -9.32
CA VAL A 200 0.28 16.57 -9.57
C VAL A 200 -0.15 17.25 -8.26
N SER A 201 0.25 18.51 -8.06
CA SER A 201 -0.03 19.28 -6.83
C SER A 201 -1.29 20.15 -6.89
N ASN A 202 -1.85 20.36 -8.08
CA ASN A 202 -3.09 21.12 -8.31
C ASN A 202 -4.08 20.32 -9.18
N PRO A 203 -4.74 19.29 -8.63
CA PRO A 203 -5.61 18.42 -9.39
C PRO A 203 -6.88 19.14 -9.88
N LEU A 204 -7.17 19.07 -11.19
CA LEU A 204 -8.34 19.72 -11.82
C LEU A 204 -9.61 18.86 -11.77
N TYR A 205 -9.47 17.56 -11.48
CA TYR A 205 -10.55 16.58 -11.44
C TYR A 205 -10.50 15.80 -10.12
N HIS A 206 -11.62 15.17 -9.73
CA HIS A 206 -11.72 14.41 -8.48
C HIS A 206 -10.62 13.36 -8.30
N LEU A 207 -10.19 12.73 -9.40
CA LEU A 207 -8.93 12.01 -9.48
C LEU A 207 -8.13 12.54 -10.68
N HIS A 208 -6.96 13.11 -10.41
CA HIS A 208 -6.02 13.56 -11.43
C HIS A 208 -4.70 12.81 -11.25
N VAL A 209 -4.34 11.98 -12.22
CA VAL A 209 -3.07 11.24 -12.22
C VAL A 209 -2.23 11.72 -13.38
N GLU A 210 -1.03 12.22 -13.08
CA GLU A 210 -0.13 12.82 -14.05
C GLU A 210 1.28 12.24 -13.89
N THR A 211 1.95 11.94 -15.01
CA THR A 211 3.36 11.54 -15.04
C THR A 211 4.01 12.11 -16.29
N ASN A 212 5.28 12.50 -16.16
CA ASN A 212 6.11 12.99 -17.26
C ASN A 212 7.22 11.99 -17.65
N ALA A 213 7.20 10.78 -17.08
CA ALA A 213 8.08 9.68 -17.45
C ALA A 213 7.42 8.81 -18.53
N SER A 214 8.22 8.05 -19.29
CA SER A 214 7.74 7.02 -20.23
C SER A 214 7.18 5.80 -19.48
N ALA A 215 6.12 6.00 -18.71
CA ALA A 215 5.45 5.00 -17.88
C ALA A 215 3.93 5.20 -17.92
N LEU A 216 3.18 4.14 -17.61
CA LEU A 216 1.72 4.22 -17.48
C LEU A 216 1.36 5.10 -16.29
N ALA A 217 0.47 6.08 -16.50
CA ALA A 217 -0.08 6.88 -15.40
C ALA A 217 -0.98 6.04 -14.48
N ILE A 218 -1.80 5.15 -15.07
CA ILE A 218 -2.73 4.26 -14.36
C ILE A 218 -2.65 2.87 -14.98
N TYR A 219 -2.53 1.83 -14.15
CA TYR A 219 -2.59 0.43 -14.56
C TYR A 219 -3.71 -0.30 -13.82
N GLY A 220 -4.80 -0.62 -14.52
CA GLY A 220 -5.90 -1.43 -13.99
C GLY A 220 -5.78 -2.88 -14.48
N LEU A 221 -5.49 -3.82 -13.57
CA LEU A 221 -5.35 -5.25 -13.86
C LEU A 221 -6.37 -6.05 -13.05
N HIS A 222 -7.09 -6.95 -13.73
CA HIS A 222 -7.85 -8.01 -13.10
C HIS A 222 -7.21 -9.37 -13.43
N THR A 223 -6.87 -10.17 -12.43
CA THR A 223 -6.02 -11.37 -12.60
C THR A 223 -6.78 -12.69 -12.74
N ALA A 224 -8.11 -12.71 -12.56
CA ALA A 224 -8.87 -13.94 -12.75
C ALA A 224 -8.85 -14.39 -14.22
N THR A 225 -8.57 -15.67 -14.44
CA THR A 225 -8.41 -16.29 -15.77
C THR A 225 -9.70 -16.89 -16.33
N SER A 226 -10.81 -16.74 -15.61
CA SER A 226 -12.15 -17.18 -16.00
C SER A 226 -13.22 -16.25 -15.42
N GLY A 227 -14.44 -16.32 -15.98
CA GLY A 227 -15.54 -15.42 -15.61
C GLY A 227 -15.49 -14.07 -16.33
N THR A 228 -16.56 -13.28 -16.17
CA THR A 228 -16.62 -11.91 -16.71
C THR A 228 -15.98 -10.95 -15.72
N THR A 229 -14.90 -10.30 -16.13
CA THR A 229 -14.08 -9.46 -15.24
C THR A 229 -13.69 -8.15 -15.91
N TYR A 230 -13.34 -7.14 -15.12
CA TYR A 230 -13.03 -5.80 -15.61
C TYR A 230 -11.78 -5.26 -14.91
N GLY A 231 -10.78 -4.82 -15.67
CA GLY A 231 -9.63 -4.07 -15.14
C GLY A 231 -9.97 -2.61 -14.83
N VAL A 232 -10.79 -1.98 -15.68
CA VAL A 232 -11.35 -0.63 -15.50
C VAL A 232 -12.79 -0.62 -16.02
N PHE A 233 -13.72 -0.03 -15.26
CA PHE A 233 -15.12 0.12 -15.65
C PHE A 233 -15.56 1.57 -15.43
N GLY A 234 -16.00 2.24 -16.50
CA GLY A 234 -16.54 3.60 -16.45
C GLY A 234 -18.03 3.60 -16.79
N LEU A 235 -18.85 4.18 -15.90
CA LEU A 235 -20.30 4.25 -16.04
C LEU A 235 -20.75 5.71 -15.97
N SER A 236 -21.65 6.11 -16.87
CA SER A 236 -22.35 7.38 -16.77
C SER A 236 -23.84 7.16 -16.93
N ALA A 237 -24.62 7.52 -15.91
CA ALA A 237 -26.09 7.42 -15.93
C ALA A 237 -26.77 8.62 -16.61
N SER A 238 -25.98 9.60 -17.07
CA SER A 238 -26.51 10.79 -17.77
C SER A 238 -27.05 10.40 -19.15
N THR A 239 -28.15 11.04 -19.57
CA THR A 239 -28.71 10.92 -20.93
C THR A 239 -27.75 11.41 -22.03
N SER A 240 -26.66 12.10 -21.65
CA SER A 240 -25.57 12.54 -22.52
C SER A 240 -24.18 12.09 -21.99
N GLY A 241 -24.18 11.11 -21.09
CA GLY A 241 -23.02 10.62 -20.38
C GLY A 241 -22.03 9.88 -21.28
N ARG A 242 -20.74 9.92 -20.91
CA ARG A 242 -19.71 9.05 -21.47
C ARG A 242 -19.12 8.25 -20.32
N GLY A 243 -19.16 6.92 -20.39
CA GLY A 243 -18.58 6.07 -19.34
C GLY A 243 -17.05 6.16 -19.30
N VAL A 244 -16.41 6.09 -20.47
CA VAL A 244 -14.96 6.24 -20.65
C VAL A 244 -14.69 7.07 -21.91
N VAL A 245 -13.75 8.02 -21.85
CA VAL A 245 -13.28 8.80 -22.99
C VAL A 245 -11.77 8.67 -23.05
N GLY A 246 -11.24 8.20 -24.19
CA GLY A 246 -9.81 8.26 -24.47
C GLY A 246 -9.52 9.37 -25.48
N LEU A 247 -8.67 10.32 -25.10
CA LEU A 247 -8.32 11.50 -25.90
C LEU A 247 -6.81 11.57 -26.05
N ALA A 248 -6.33 11.62 -27.29
CA ALA A 248 -4.94 11.92 -27.60
C ALA A 248 -4.85 13.29 -28.28
N ILE A 249 -4.11 14.23 -27.67
CA ILE A 249 -4.07 15.65 -28.09
C ILE A 249 -2.78 16.06 -28.82
N ALA A 250 -1.85 15.14 -29.08
CA ALA A 250 -0.60 15.49 -29.75
C ALA A 250 -0.89 15.97 -31.17
N ALA A 251 -0.30 17.11 -31.56
CA ALA A 251 -0.55 17.73 -32.88
C ALA A 251 0.15 17.01 -34.05
N SER A 252 0.99 16.00 -33.76
CA SER A 252 1.72 15.21 -34.75
C SER A 252 2.14 13.85 -34.16
N GLY A 253 2.44 12.86 -35.02
CA GLY A 253 2.80 11.51 -34.62
C GLY A 253 1.62 10.53 -34.66
N PHE A 254 1.89 9.23 -34.49
CA PHE A 254 0.85 8.20 -34.44
C PHE A 254 0.28 8.13 -33.01
N THR A 255 -0.94 8.61 -32.82
CA THR A 255 -1.62 8.59 -31.51
C THR A 255 -2.94 7.84 -31.53
N TYR A 256 -3.25 7.16 -30.44
CA TYR A 256 -4.52 6.47 -30.23
C TYR A 256 -5.24 7.08 -29.03
N GLY A 257 -6.49 7.52 -29.19
CA GLY A 257 -7.32 7.95 -28.07
C GLY A 257 -7.70 6.76 -27.16
N VAL A 258 -8.15 5.66 -27.78
CA VAL A 258 -8.40 4.36 -27.14
C VAL A 258 -7.83 3.27 -28.06
N LEU A 259 -7.07 2.33 -27.50
CA LEU A 259 -6.59 1.13 -28.19
C LEU A 259 -7.18 -0.09 -27.51
N GLY A 260 -7.93 -0.91 -28.26
CA GLY A 260 -8.33 -2.24 -27.82
C GLY A 260 -7.50 -3.31 -28.53
N GLN A 261 -6.81 -4.14 -27.76
CA GLN A 261 -5.98 -5.23 -28.24
C GLN A 261 -6.44 -6.52 -27.59
N SER A 262 -6.42 -7.61 -28.37
CA SER A 262 -6.65 -8.95 -27.85
C SER A 262 -5.67 -9.91 -28.50
N ASP A 263 -4.86 -10.60 -27.70
CA ASP A 263 -3.86 -11.57 -28.16
C ASP A 263 -4.42 -13.00 -28.28
N SER A 264 -5.71 -13.20 -27.96
CA SER A 264 -6.38 -14.49 -28.13
C SER A 264 -6.66 -14.80 -29.60
N PRO A 265 -6.45 -16.05 -30.08
CA PRO A 265 -6.76 -16.46 -31.46
C PRO A 265 -8.21 -16.20 -31.88
N ASN A 266 -9.15 -16.21 -30.93
CA ASN A 266 -10.58 -15.94 -31.12
C ASN A 266 -11.02 -14.62 -30.46
N GLY A 267 -10.07 -13.73 -30.19
CA GLY A 267 -10.27 -12.58 -29.34
C GLY A 267 -10.81 -11.34 -30.05
N ILE A 268 -11.49 -10.47 -29.29
CA ILE A 268 -12.03 -9.21 -29.81
C ILE A 268 -11.32 -8.05 -29.14
N GLY A 269 -10.62 -7.22 -29.91
CA GLY A 269 -9.92 -6.04 -29.38
C GLY A 269 -10.87 -4.95 -28.86
N VAL A 270 -11.94 -4.64 -29.61
CA VAL A 270 -12.98 -3.66 -29.23
C VAL A 270 -14.35 -4.18 -29.64
N VAL A 271 -15.33 -4.14 -28.72
CA VAL A 271 -16.75 -4.38 -29.00
C VAL A 271 -17.53 -3.12 -28.68
N GLY A 272 -18.31 -2.63 -29.64
CA GLY A 272 -19.33 -1.63 -29.39
C GLY A 272 -20.72 -2.27 -29.39
N LEU A 273 -21.43 -2.23 -28.26
CA LEU A 273 -22.74 -2.84 -28.08
C LEU A 273 -23.75 -1.78 -27.64
N ALA A 274 -24.83 -1.62 -28.40
CA ALA A 274 -26.01 -0.89 -27.96
C ALA A 274 -27.12 -1.88 -27.64
N THR A 275 -27.44 -2.03 -26.35
CA THR A 275 -28.36 -3.07 -25.84
C THR A 275 -29.83 -2.68 -25.88
N ALA A 276 -30.15 -1.40 -26.14
CA ALA A 276 -31.54 -0.96 -26.20
C ALA A 276 -32.25 -1.63 -27.40
N THR A 277 -33.37 -2.29 -27.11
CA THR A 277 -34.18 -3.05 -28.07
C THR A 277 -35.17 -2.18 -28.85
N SER A 278 -35.15 -0.87 -28.61
CA SER A 278 -35.94 0.14 -29.33
C SER A 278 -35.18 1.46 -29.40
N GLY A 279 -35.56 2.32 -30.34
CA GLY A 279 -34.84 3.55 -30.65
C GLY A 279 -33.69 3.37 -31.64
N LEU A 280 -33.18 4.47 -32.19
CA LEU A 280 -32.02 4.47 -33.09
C LEU A 280 -30.74 4.33 -32.26
N THR A 281 -30.02 3.23 -32.43
CA THR A 281 -28.81 2.93 -31.67
C THR A 281 -27.65 2.57 -32.59
N TYR A 282 -26.43 2.82 -32.11
CA TYR A 282 -25.20 2.50 -32.83
C TYR A 282 -24.28 1.75 -31.86
N GLY A 283 -23.86 0.53 -32.22
CA GLY A 283 -22.84 -0.20 -31.46
C GLY A 283 -21.49 0.51 -31.55
N VAL A 284 -21.08 0.89 -32.76
CA VAL A 284 -19.89 1.71 -33.05
C VAL A 284 -20.29 2.79 -34.05
N SER A 285 -19.89 4.04 -33.80
CA SER A 285 -20.03 5.15 -34.75
C SER A 285 -18.68 5.84 -34.91
N GLY A 286 -18.17 5.87 -36.14
CA GLY A 286 -16.86 6.42 -36.46
C GLY A 286 -16.98 7.64 -37.35
N GLN A 287 -16.26 8.71 -37.00
CA GLN A 287 -16.26 9.98 -37.72
C GLN A 287 -14.82 10.45 -37.92
N SER A 288 -14.51 10.94 -39.11
CA SER A 288 -13.32 11.75 -39.35
C SER A 288 -13.73 13.15 -39.78
N GLY A 289 -13.17 14.17 -39.13
CA GLY A 289 -13.35 15.58 -39.54
C GLY A 289 -12.43 16.00 -40.68
N SER A 290 -11.45 15.16 -41.05
CA SER A 290 -10.56 15.40 -42.18
C SER A 290 -11.25 14.94 -43.48
N PRO A 291 -11.24 15.75 -44.55
CA PRO A 291 -11.75 15.34 -45.87
C PRO A 291 -11.07 14.07 -46.42
N ASP A 292 -9.82 13.82 -46.03
CA ASP A 292 -9.03 12.67 -46.45
C ASP A 292 -9.07 11.52 -45.43
N GLY A 293 -9.80 11.68 -44.33
CA GLY A 293 -9.84 10.72 -43.23
C GLY A 293 -10.98 9.73 -43.34
N TYR A 294 -10.81 8.57 -42.68
CA TYR A 294 -11.80 7.49 -42.67
C TYR A 294 -12.56 7.46 -41.34
N GLY A 295 -13.90 7.38 -41.39
CA GLY A 295 -14.71 7.11 -40.19
C GLY A 295 -14.55 5.68 -39.67
N VAL A 296 -14.38 4.70 -40.57
CA VAL A 296 -14.02 3.32 -40.27
C VAL A 296 -12.95 2.88 -41.26
N TYR A 297 -11.79 2.44 -40.76
CA TYR A 297 -10.70 1.88 -41.57
C TYR A 297 -10.37 0.49 -41.06
N SER A 298 -10.47 -0.52 -41.92
CA SER A 298 -10.11 -1.90 -41.58
C SER A 298 -8.78 -2.26 -42.21
N TRP A 299 -7.81 -2.65 -41.39
CA TRP A 299 -6.60 -3.28 -41.88
C TRP A 299 -6.82 -4.79 -42.00
N GLY A 300 -7.15 -5.24 -43.22
CA GLY A 300 -7.46 -6.64 -43.51
C GLY A 300 -8.91 -6.84 -43.96
N ARG A 301 -9.49 -7.99 -43.61
CA ARG A 301 -10.86 -8.36 -44.02
C ARG A 301 -11.90 -7.58 -43.21
N PHE A 302 -13.02 -7.22 -43.84
CA PHE A 302 -14.20 -6.64 -43.20
C PHE A 302 -15.38 -7.57 -43.42
N ALA A 303 -16.06 -7.95 -42.34
CA ALA A 303 -17.23 -8.81 -42.39
C ALA A 303 -18.46 -8.05 -41.88
N ALA A 304 -19.59 -8.24 -42.56
CA ALA A 304 -20.89 -7.79 -42.11
C ALA A 304 -21.82 -9.01 -42.09
N THR A 305 -22.54 -9.20 -40.99
CA THR A 305 -23.49 -10.32 -40.83
C THR A 305 -24.92 -9.94 -41.23
N GLY A 306 -25.17 -8.62 -41.36
CA GLY A 306 -26.37 -8.06 -41.94
C GLY A 306 -26.08 -7.49 -43.33
N THR A 307 -26.74 -6.39 -43.68
CA THR A 307 -26.54 -5.75 -44.99
C THR A 307 -25.30 -4.87 -45.03
N LYS A 308 -24.63 -4.80 -46.19
CA LYS A 308 -23.57 -3.82 -46.46
C LYS A 308 -24.13 -2.65 -47.26
N SER A 309 -24.64 -1.64 -46.56
CA SER A 309 -25.31 -0.50 -47.16
C SER A 309 -24.46 0.77 -47.24
N PHE A 310 -24.75 1.59 -48.25
CA PHE A 310 -24.37 2.99 -48.36
C PHE A 310 -25.66 3.81 -48.23
N GLN A 311 -25.78 4.57 -47.15
CA GLN A 311 -26.95 5.40 -46.85
C GLN A 311 -26.62 6.87 -47.12
N ILE A 312 -27.55 7.56 -47.78
CA ILE A 312 -27.52 9.02 -47.99
C ILE A 312 -28.89 9.60 -47.73
N ASP A 313 -28.97 10.92 -47.57
CA ASP A 313 -30.25 11.62 -47.61
C ASP A 313 -30.95 11.35 -48.94
N HIS A 314 -32.26 11.12 -48.89
CA HIS A 314 -33.02 10.91 -50.10
C HIS A 314 -33.01 12.20 -50.94
N PRO A 315 -32.49 12.19 -52.18
CA PRO A 315 -32.24 13.42 -52.94
C PRO A 315 -33.50 14.24 -53.25
N LEU A 316 -34.68 13.59 -53.23
CA LEU A 316 -35.98 14.26 -53.41
C LEU A 316 -36.77 14.48 -52.12
N ARG A 317 -36.35 13.87 -50.99
CA ARG A 317 -37.07 13.89 -49.71
C ARG A 317 -36.09 13.85 -48.51
N PRO A 318 -35.08 14.73 -48.47
CA PRO A 318 -33.97 14.58 -47.53
C PRO A 318 -34.39 14.75 -46.07
N GLU A 319 -35.41 15.57 -45.78
CA GLU A 319 -35.88 15.84 -44.42
C GLU A 319 -36.63 14.66 -43.78
N THR A 320 -37.08 13.68 -44.58
CA THR A 320 -38.01 12.63 -44.11
C THR A 320 -37.59 11.21 -44.48
N HIS A 321 -36.66 11.05 -45.42
CA HIS A 321 -36.28 9.76 -45.95
C HIS A 321 -34.77 9.66 -46.15
N TYR A 322 -34.24 8.48 -45.84
CA TYR A 322 -32.94 8.04 -46.33
C TYR A 322 -33.10 7.23 -47.62
N LEU A 323 -32.08 7.27 -48.47
CA LEU A 323 -31.91 6.36 -49.59
C LEU A 323 -30.76 5.39 -49.28
N ASN A 324 -31.10 4.10 -49.22
CA ASN A 324 -30.13 3.02 -49.00
C ASN A 324 -29.77 2.36 -50.32
N HIS A 325 -28.48 2.27 -50.60
CA HIS A 325 -27.91 1.41 -51.62
C HIS A 325 -27.17 0.26 -50.96
N PHE A 326 -27.02 -0.86 -51.65
CA PHE A 326 -26.34 -2.04 -51.13
C PHE A 326 -25.19 -2.43 -52.04
N CYS A 327 -24.11 -2.96 -51.46
CA CYS A 327 -23.03 -3.54 -52.24
C CYS A 327 -23.51 -4.78 -53.00
N ALA A 328 -22.92 -5.06 -54.15
CA ALA A 328 -23.14 -6.34 -54.83
C ALA A 328 -22.53 -7.48 -54.00
N GLU A 329 -23.30 -8.54 -53.78
CA GLU A 329 -22.90 -9.71 -53.00
C GLU A 329 -22.79 -10.92 -53.93
N GLY A 330 -21.57 -11.45 -54.07
CA GLY A 330 -21.28 -12.61 -54.89
C GLY A 330 -20.27 -13.54 -54.19
N PRO A 331 -20.16 -14.80 -54.63
CA PRO A 331 -19.21 -15.76 -54.08
C PRO A 331 -17.74 -15.38 -54.34
N GLU A 332 -17.50 -14.39 -55.21
CA GLU A 332 -16.19 -13.92 -55.64
C GLU A 332 -16.10 -12.39 -55.54
N PRO A 333 -14.89 -11.81 -55.36
CA PRO A 333 -14.71 -10.37 -55.30
C PRO A 333 -14.75 -9.78 -56.71
N TYR A 334 -15.92 -9.37 -57.18
CA TYR A 334 -16.08 -8.78 -58.51
C TYR A 334 -15.63 -7.31 -58.56
N ASN A 335 -14.93 -6.95 -59.63
CA ASN A 335 -14.76 -5.57 -60.08
C ASN A 335 -15.67 -5.31 -61.29
N LEU A 336 -16.35 -4.17 -61.27
CA LEU A 336 -17.32 -3.78 -62.30
C LEU A 336 -16.87 -2.52 -63.03
N TYR A 337 -16.82 -2.60 -64.35
CA TYR A 337 -16.52 -1.48 -65.24
C TYR A 337 -17.66 -1.33 -66.24
N ARG A 338 -18.05 -0.09 -66.53
CA ARG A 338 -19.11 0.20 -67.52
C ARG A 338 -18.81 1.47 -68.29
N GLY A 339 -19.35 1.55 -69.49
CA GLY A 339 -19.24 2.76 -70.28
C GLY A 339 -20.02 2.70 -71.58
N THR A 340 -19.65 3.60 -72.48
CA THR A 340 -20.24 3.72 -73.79
C THR A 340 -19.17 3.83 -74.85
N VAL A 341 -19.44 3.35 -76.05
CA VAL A 341 -18.61 3.59 -77.22
C VAL A 341 -19.47 3.83 -78.45
N VAL A 342 -18.95 4.59 -79.42
CA VAL A 342 -19.60 4.83 -80.72
C VAL A 342 -18.82 4.07 -81.78
N LEU A 343 -19.54 3.33 -82.63
CA LEU A 343 -18.94 2.54 -83.69
C LEU A 343 -18.45 3.43 -84.84
N ASP A 344 -17.28 3.09 -85.39
CA ASP A 344 -16.67 3.76 -86.52
C ASP A 344 -17.45 3.53 -87.84
N ALA A 345 -16.92 4.05 -88.96
CA ALA A 345 -17.54 3.88 -90.28
C ALA A 345 -17.69 2.42 -90.73
N ARG A 346 -16.95 1.49 -90.11
CA ARG A 346 -17.02 0.04 -90.38
C ARG A 346 -17.93 -0.70 -89.39
N GLY A 347 -18.55 0.01 -88.45
CA GLY A 347 -19.36 -0.63 -87.42
C GLY A 347 -18.52 -1.29 -86.32
N GLU A 348 -17.27 -0.85 -86.13
CA GLU A 348 -16.32 -1.38 -85.15
C GLU A 348 -15.95 -0.34 -84.09
N ALA A 349 -15.50 -0.81 -82.93
CA ALA A 349 -14.83 0.07 -81.98
C ALA A 349 -13.83 -0.68 -81.08
N TRP A 350 -12.75 0.01 -80.72
CA TRP A 350 -11.91 -0.38 -79.58
C TRP A 350 -12.42 0.32 -78.33
N VAL A 351 -12.62 -0.45 -77.25
CA VAL A 351 -12.94 0.08 -75.92
C VAL A 351 -11.68 0.04 -75.08
N GLN A 352 -11.25 1.21 -74.63
CA GLN A 352 -10.11 1.36 -73.73
C GLN A 352 -10.57 1.21 -72.27
N LEU A 353 -9.94 0.30 -71.54
CA LEU A 353 -10.08 0.13 -70.09
C LEU A 353 -8.98 0.93 -69.37
N PRO A 354 -9.12 1.18 -68.05
CA PRO A 354 -8.06 1.80 -67.26
C PRO A 354 -6.72 1.07 -67.40
N ASP A 355 -5.61 1.80 -67.33
CA ASP A 355 -4.26 1.27 -67.47
C ASP A 355 -3.86 0.21 -66.44
N TYR A 356 -4.53 0.21 -65.29
CA TYR A 356 -4.37 -0.79 -64.24
C TYR A 356 -5.30 -2.00 -64.38
N PHE A 357 -6.19 -2.05 -65.39
CA PHE A 357 -7.25 -3.07 -65.44
C PHE A 357 -6.68 -4.49 -65.38
N GLU A 358 -5.76 -4.86 -66.27
CA GLU A 358 -5.19 -6.21 -66.29
C GLU A 358 -4.30 -6.50 -65.07
N ALA A 359 -3.80 -5.46 -64.39
CA ALA A 359 -2.97 -5.62 -63.19
C ALA A 359 -3.77 -6.05 -61.95
N ILE A 360 -5.09 -5.84 -61.93
CA ILE A 360 -5.94 -6.13 -60.76
C ILE A 360 -7.16 -7.00 -61.09
N ASN A 361 -7.28 -7.50 -62.32
CA ASN A 361 -8.43 -8.29 -62.76
C ASN A 361 -7.98 -9.56 -63.48
N ARG A 362 -8.80 -10.61 -63.38
CA ARG A 362 -8.76 -11.82 -64.23
C ARG A 362 -10.17 -12.22 -64.65
N ASP A 363 -10.25 -13.11 -65.63
CA ASP A 363 -11.50 -13.73 -66.11
C ASP A 363 -12.62 -12.72 -66.46
N PRO A 364 -12.35 -11.73 -67.35
CA PRO A 364 -13.33 -10.71 -67.70
C PRO A 364 -14.48 -11.28 -68.53
N THR A 365 -15.71 -10.92 -68.17
CA THR A 365 -16.93 -11.18 -68.93
C THR A 365 -17.50 -9.86 -69.46
N ILE A 366 -17.78 -9.81 -70.77
CA ILE A 366 -18.22 -8.59 -71.46
C ILE A 366 -19.68 -8.73 -71.89
N SER A 367 -20.51 -7.77 -71.52
CA SER A 367 -21.89 -7.63 -72.00
C SER A 367 -22.05 -6.35 -72.83
N LEU A 368 -22.70 -6.47 -73.98
CA LEU A 368 -22.94 -5.37 -74.92
C LEU A 368 -24.44 -5.10 -75.06
N THR A 369 -24.83 -3.83 -75.17
CA THR A 369 -26.21 -3.43 -75.43
C THR A 369 -26.26 -2.40 -76.56
N PRO A 370 -26.88 -2.73 -77.70
CA PRO A 370 -27.04 -1.79 -78.80
C PRO A 370 -28.02 -0.67 -78.42
N VAL A 371 -27.74 0.57 -78.83
CA VAL A 371 -28.58 1.74 -78.52
C VAL A 371 -29.26 2.28 -79.77
N GLY A 372 -30.57 2.53 -79.66
CA GLY A 372 -31.39 3.18 -80.68
C GLY A 372 -31.88 2.27 -81.80
N THR A 373 -31.08 1.32 -82.27
CA THR A 373 -31.48 0.32 -83.28
C THR A 373 -30.94 -1.06 -82.94
N PRO A 374 -31.66 -2.16 -83.24
CA PRO A 374 -31.12 -3.51 -83.10
C PRO A 374 -29.84 -3.70 -83.91
N MET A 375 -28.85 -4.38 -83.32
CA MET A 375 -27.60 -4.77 -83.97
C MET A 375 -27.37 -6.26 -83.70
N PRO A 376 -28.07 -7.17 -84.40
CA PRO A 376 -28.07 -8.61 -84.08
C PRO A 376 -26.70 -9.28 -84.26
N ASN A 377 -25.83 -8.67 -85.05
CA ASN A 377 -24.46 -9.14 -85.26
C ASN A 377 -23.45 -8.46 -84.32
N LEU A 378 -23.88 -7.66 -83.33
CA LEU A 378 -22.96 -6.99 -82.40
C LEU A 378 -22.28 -8.03 -81.50
N HIS A 379 -20.95 -8.10 -81.56
CA HIS A 379 -20.16 -9.06 -80.78
C HIS A 379 -18.79 -8.50 -80.41
N VAL A 380 -18.15 -9.16 -79.44
CA VAL A 380 -16.72 -8.96 -79.12
C VAL A 380 -15.89 -9.70 -80.16
N THR A 381 -14.97 -9.00 -80.82
CA THR A 381 -14.06 -9.56 -81.84
C THR A 381 -12.65 -9.81 -81.32
N ALA A 382 -12.26 -9.12 -80.25
CA ALA A 382 -11.03 -9.37 -79.53
C ALA A 382 -11.32 -9.21 -78.03
N ASP A 383 -10.98 -10.24 -77.25
CA ASP A 383 -11.03 -10.21 -75.80
C ASP A 383 -10.09 -9.14 -75.22
N VAL A 384 -10.16 -8.95 -73.90
CA VAL A 384 -9.32 -7.99 -73.22
C VAL A 384 -7.84 -8.39 -73.37
N HIS A 385 -7.07 -7.48 -73.95
CA HIS A 385 -5.62 -7.54 -74.01
C HIS A 385 -5.04 -6.13 -74.10
N ASN A 386 -3.94 -5.85 -73.38
CA ASN A 386 -3.34 -4.51 -73.30
C ASN A 386 -4.37 -3.45 -72.85
N ASN A 387 -5.15 -3.78 -71.82
CA ASN A 387 -6.23 -2.96 -71.26
C ASN A 387 -7.27 -2.48 -72.27
N ARG A 388 -7.58 -3.26 -73.31
CA ARG A 388 -8.64 -2.91 -74.27
C ARG A 388 -9.26 -4.16 -74.88
N PHE A 389 -10.48 -4.02 -75.39
CA PHE A 389 -11.16 -5.07 -76.17
C PHE A 389 -11.79 -4.46 -77.42
N LYS A 390 -12.07 -5.29 -78.43
CA LYS A 390 -12.66 -4.84 -79.70
C LYS A 390 -14.07 -5.37 -79.86
N ILE A 391 -14.98 -4.52 -80.35
CA ILE A 391 -16.34 -4.89 -80.74
C ILE A 391 -16.57 -4.60 -82.23
N ALA A 392 -17.44 -5.37 -82.86
CA ALA A 392 -17.82 -5.21 -84.27
C ALA A 392 -19.24 -5.71 -84.56
N GLY A 393 -19.65 -5.62 -85.83
CA GLY A 393 -20.92 -6.14 -86.31
C GLY A 393 -22.13 -5.26 -85.97
N GLY A 394 -21.89 -4.02 -85.52
CA GLY A 394 -22.94 -3.02 -85.36
C GLY A 394 -23.06 -2.08 -86.55
N ALA A 395 -24.07 -1.21 -86.53
CA ALA A 395 -24.25 -0.20 -87.56
C ALA A 395 -23.32 1.01 -87.32
N PRO A 396 -22.69 1.58 -88.38
CA PRO A 396 -21.81 2.73 -88.26
C PRO A 396 -22.43 3.92 -87.51
N GLY A 397 -21.65 4.56 -86.65
CA GLY A 397 -22.07 5.72 -85.86
C GLY A 397 -23.08 5.40 -84.74
N LYS A 398 -23.46 4.13 -84.55
CA LYS A 398 -24.34 3.75 -83.44
C LYS A 398 -23.58 3.62 -82.13
N LYS A 399 -24.28 3.95 -81.04
CA LYS A 399 -23.79 3.84 -79.67
C LYS A 399 -24.02 2.44 -79.12
N VAL A 400 -23.08 1.97 -78.31
CA VAL A 400 -23.15 0.70 -77.58
C VAL A 400 -22.86 0.98 -76.11
N PHE A 401 -23.71 0.48 -75.22
CA PHE A 401 -23.35 0.34 -73.80
C PHE A 401 -22.56 -0.93 -73.61
N TRP A 402 -21.52 -0.88 -72.78
CA TRP A 402 -20.72 -2.03 -72.42
C TRP A 402 -20.59 -2.14 -70.92
N ARG A 403 -20.51 -3.38 -70.44
CA ARG A 403 -20.20 -3.75 -69.05
C ARG A 403 -19.12 -4.83 -69.09
N VAL A 404 -18.10 -4.67 -68.27
CA VAL A 404 -17.07 -5.68 -67.99
C VAL A 404 -17.15 -6.04 -66.51
N GLU A 405 -17.33 -7.32 -66.23
CA GLU A 405 -17.28 -7.89 -64.89
C GLU A 405 -16.08 -8.83 -64.83
N ALA A 406 -15.23 -8.68 -63.81
CA ALA A 406 -14.00 -9.46 -63.69
C ALA A 406 -13.73 -9.82 -62.24
N ILE A 407 -13.00 -10.90 -62.01
CA ILE A 407 -12.59 -11.32 -60.68
C ILE A 407 -11.38 -10.48 -60.26
N ARG A 408 -11.46 -9.87 -59.07
CA ARG A 408 -10.37 -9.09 -58.48
C ARG A 408 -9.14 -9.97 -58.26
N ASN A 409 -7.97 -9.47 -58.66
CA ASN A 409 -6.70 -10.18 -58.70
C ASN A 409 -5.50 -9.27 -58.34
N ASP A 410 -5.67 -8.29 -57.45
CA ASP A 410 -4.55 -7.50 -56.95
C ASP A 410 -3.64 -8.32 -56.02
N ARG A 411 -2.50 -7.75 -55.64
CA ARG A 411 -1.48 -8.43 -54.80
C ARG A 411 -2.05 -9.04 -53.51
N TRP A 412 -3.03 -8.41 -52.88
CA TRP A 412 -3.66 -8.98 -51.68
C TRP A 412 -4.40 -10.28 -52.00
N VAL A 413 -5.22 -10.30 -53.05
CA VAL A 413 -5.97 -11.50 -53.46
C VAL A 413 -5.01 -12.58 -53.98
N GLN A 414 -3.95 -12.21 -54.70
CA GLN A 414 -2.93 -13.16 -55.16
C GLN A 414 -2.19 -13.83 -53.98
N GLN A 415 -1.87 -13.07 -52.94
CA GLN A 415 -1.10 -13.56 -51.80
C GLN A 415 -1.96 -14.32 -50.77
N TYR A 416 -3.16 -13.82 -50.47
CA TYR A 416 -4.00 -14.33 -49.37
C TYR A 416 -5.29 -15.01 -49.82
N GLY A 417 -5.64 -14.92 -51.11
CA GLY A 417 -6.89 -15.44 -51.65
C GLY A 417 -8.15 -14.81 -51.06
N TYR A 418 -9.28 -15.44 -51.35
CA TYR A 418 -10.57 -15.23 -50.71
C TYR A 418 -11.18 -16.57 -50.35
N GLN A 419 -12.09 -16.57 -49.37
CA GLN A 419 -12.81 -17.77 -48.94
C GLN A 419 -14.29 -17.54 -49.15
N THR A 420 -14.87 -18.25 -50.11
CA THR A 420 -16.32 -18.28 -50.34
C THR A 420 -17.01 -19.09 -49.25
N GLU A 421 -16.37 -20.18 -48.82
CA GLU A 421 -16.79 -21.03 -47.72
C GLU A 421 -15.67 -21.14 -46.69
N GLN A 422 -16.04 -21.08 -45.42
CA GLN A 422 -15.12 -21.16 -44.29
C GLN A 422 -15.73 -22.09 -43.24
N GLU A 423 -14.94 -23.05 -42.76
CA GLU A 423 -15.33 -23.84 -41.60
C GLU A 423 -15.22 -22.97 -40.34
N LYS A 424 -16.23 -23.06 -39.47
CA LYS A 424 -16.22 -22.40 -38.16
C LYS A 424 -15.09 -22.95 -37.30
N GLU A 425 -14.50 -22.08 -36.50
CA GLU A 425 -13.54 -22.46 -35.46
C GLU A 425 -14.19 -23.47 -34.50
N GLU A 426 -13.41 -24.44 -34.00
CA GLU A 426 -13.91 -25.56 -33.19
C GLU A 426 -14.77 -25.09 -32.00
N GLU A 427 -14.37 -23.99 -31.35
CA GLU A 427 -15.04 -23.45 -30.16
C GLU A 427 -16.44 -22.89 -30.44
N ILE A 428 -16.77 -22.59 -31.71
CA ILE A 428 -18.04 -22.00 -32.10
C ILE A 428 -18.83 -22.87 -33.10
N LYS A 429 -18.36 -24.09 -33.40
CA LYS A 429 -19.16 -25.07 -34.14
C LYS A 429 -20.49 -25.32 -33.42
N GLY A 430 -21.58 -25.37 -34.19
CA GLY A 430 -22.94 -25.51 -33.65
C GLY A 430 -23.60 -24.23 -33.12
N LYS A 431 -22.93 -23.07 -33.18
CA LYS A 431 -23.49 -21.75 -32.86
C LYS A 431 -23.87 -20.95 -34.13
N TYR A 432 -24.65 -19.88 -33.98
CA TYR A 432 -25.22 -19.06 -35.05
C TYR A 432 -24.83 -17.59 -34.90
N LEU A 433 -24.77 -16.86 -36.02
CA LEU A 433 -24.63 -15.40 -35.99
C LEU A 433 -25.92 -14.74 -35.48
N HIS A 434 -27.07 -15.20 -36.01
CA HIS A 434 -28.42 -14.73 -35.69
C HIS A 434 -29.33 -15.94 -35.43
N PRO A 435 -29.29 -16.57 -34.25
CA PRO A 435 -30.01 -17.81 -33.95
C PRO A 435 -31.53 -17.71 -34.14
N GLU A 436 -32.12 -16.55 -33.90
CA GLU A 436 -33.55 -16.27 -34.03
C GLU A 436 -34.07 -16.45 -35.46
N LEU A 437 -33.24 -16.16 -36.47
CA LEU A 437 -33.59 -16.36 -37.88
C LEU A 437 -33.67 -17.85 -38.26
N TYR A 438 -33.15 -18.74 -37.39
CA TYR A 438 -33.17 -20.19 -37.55
C TYR A 438 -34.03 -20.89 -36.49
N GLY A 439 -34.87 -20.14 -35.75
CA GLY A 439 -35.70 -20.67 -34.67
C GLY A 439 -34.92 -21.27 -33.51
N GLN A 440 -33.65 -20.86 -33.34
CA GLN A 440 -32.78 -21.33 -32.27
C GLN A 440 -32.81 -20.37 -31.07
N PRO A 441 -32.57 -20.88 -29.84
CA PRO A 441 -32.53 -20.03 -28.66
C PRO A 441 -31.31 -19.10 -28.68
N LYS A 442 -31.42 -17.93 -28.02
CA LYS A 442 -30.40 -16.86 -28.04
C LYS A 442 -29.02 -17.33 -27.56
N GLU A 443 -29.00 -18.32 -26.67
CA GLU A 443 -27.80 -18.94 -26.09
C GLU A 443 -26.92 -19.64 -27.14
N ARG A 444 -27.50 -20.00 -28.29
CA ARG A 444 -26.76 -20.55 -29.44
C ARG A 444 -26.11 -19.47 -30.31
N GLY A 445 -26.23 -18.20 -29.96
CA GLY A 445 -25.52 -17.11 -30.63
C GLY A 445 -24.01 -17.14 -30.39
N ILE A 446 -23.18 -16.90 -31.40
CA ILE A 446 -21.71 -16.83 -31.23
C ILE A 446 -21.28 -15.65 -30.36
N HIS A 447 -22.11 -14.60 -30.30
CA HIS A 447 -21.89 -13.41 -29.48
C HIS A 447 -22.76 -13.38 -28.23
N TYR A 448 -23.46 -14.48 -27.90
CA TYR A 448 -24.25 -14.53 -26.68
C TYR A 448 -23.35 -14.33 -25.46
N ARG A 449 -23.73 -13.35 -24.64
CA ARG A 449 -23.18 -13.13 -23.31
C ARG A 449 -24.35 -13.25 -22.34
N PRO A 450 -24.26 -14.11 -21.31
CA PRO A 450 -25.29 -14.14 -20.28
C PRO A 450 -25.40 -12.76 -19.64
N ASP A 451 -26.62 -12.33 -19.36
CA ASP A 451 -26.86 -11.05 -18.68
C ASP A 451 -26.08 -11.05 -17.34
N PRO A 452 -25.42 -9.94 -16.98
CA PRO A 452 -24.79 -9.84 -15.67
C PRO A 452 -25.87 -10.05 -14.61
N GLU A 453 -25.57 -10.87 -13.59
CA GLU A 453 -26.45 -10.99 -12.43
C GLU A 453 -26.78 -9.57 -11.95
N PRO A 454 -28.06 -9.25 -11.71
CA PRO A 454 -28.43 -7.94 -11.22
C PRO A 454 -27.64 -7.68 -9.95
N ALA A 455 -26.86 -6.59 -9.94
CA ALA A 455 -26.17 -6.13 -8.75
C ALA A 455 -27.17 -6.20 -7.58
N PRO A 456 -26.78 -6.76 -6.41
CA PRO A 456 -27.68 -6.87 -5.29
C PRO A 456 -28.31 -5.50 -5.08
N LYS A 457 -29.65 -5.41 -5.18
CA LYS A 457 -30.34 -4.19 -4.83
C LYS A 457 -29.87 -3.85 -3.42
N GLU A 458 -29.23 -2.71 -3.22
CA GLU A 458 -29.08 -2.14 -1.88
C GLU A 458 -30.50 -1.91 -1.36
N THR A 459 -31.05 -2.93 -0.72
CA THR A 459 -32.25 -2.84 0.08
C THR A 459 -31.87 -1.96 1.26
N GLY A 460 -32.35 -0.72 1.23
CA GLY A 460 -32.47 0.22 2.34
C GLY A 460 -31.37 0.15 3.39
N LYS A 461 -30.46 1.12 3.39
CA LYS A 461 -29.79 1.49 4.65
C LYS A 461 -30.88 1.88 5.66
N PRO A 462 -30.82 1.38 6.92
CA PRO A 462 -31.60 1.96 8.01
C PRO A 462 -31.22 3.42 8.26
#